data_AF-A0A2A5DQV6-F1
#
_entry.id   AF-A0A2A5DQV6-F1
#
_cell.length_a   1.000
_cell.length_b   1.000
_cell.length_c   1.000
_cell.angle_alpha   90.00
_cell.angle_beta   90.00
_cell.angle_gamma   90.00
#
_symmetry.space_group_name_H-M   'P 1'
#
loop_
_entity.id
_entity.type
_entity.pdbx_description
1 polymer ?
#
loop_
_entity_poly.entity_id
_entity_poly.type
_entity_poly.pdbx_seq_one_letter_code
_entity_poly.pdbx_strand_id
1 'polypeptide(L)'
;MFGDGALLHGFEFKECKYISNKNKWWRRLRIILEPIMNKMQKWKLISTISIVQDQILENYTRESTLIKTCKGAISNIRFIELGFFQSESFFENTFINNFSIKSKYIKEATIFINKIPQNTHKIFIHIRRDDYETFNIYGKTTLLPMKYYLNQIEWFQKNRKNCFFIVLSDDPEYVEKYFSEIENKIISKGNSPIVDLSIMSLCNSGILSPSSFGWWGSYFMKDRDVIFAPKHWAGFKSNIDCNSNPLASFMTAIEINDE
;
A
#
# COMPACT_ATOMS: atom_id res chain seq x y z
N MET A 1 8.99 -5.54 2.87
CA MET A 1 7.60 -5.11 3.09
C MET A 1 7.62 -3.70 3.67
N PHE A 2 7.19 -2.71 2.87
CA PHE A 2 7.14 -1.28 3.21
C PHE A 2 8.51 -0.60 3.37
N GLY A 3 8.78 0.41 2.53
CA GLY A 3 10.03 1.17 2.49
C GLY A 3 10.38 1.88 3.80
N ASP A 4 9.45 1.91 4.76
CA ASP A 4 9.73 2.28 6.14
C ASP A 4 9.18 1.21 7.08
N GLY A 5 10.06 0.64 7.92
CA GLY A 5 9.71 -0.39 8.91
C GLY A 5 8.67 0.06 9.97
N ALA A 6 8.15 1.28 9.85
CA ALA A 6 7.12 1.87 10.71
C ALA A 6 5.77 1.13 10.63
N LEU A 7 5.39 0.64 9.45
CA LEU A 7 4.10 -0.04 9.26
C LEU A 7 4.09 -1.46 9.80
N LEU A 8 5.21 -2.18 9.72
CA LEU A 8 5.27 -3.57 10.18
C LEU A 8 5.06 -3.73 11.70
N HIS A 9 5.37 -2.71 12.51
CA HIS A 9 4.99 -2.68 13.93
C HIS A 9 3.48 -2.62 14.15
N GLY A 10 2.77 -2.17 13.13
CA GLY A 10 1.34 -2.02 13.06
C GLY A 10 0.56 -3.33 13.09
N PHE A 11 1.24 -4.44 12.77
CA PHE A 11 0.61 -5.72 12.54
C PHE A 11 0.93 -6.75 13.62
N GLU A 12 -0.02 -7.66 13.84
CA GLU A 12 0.09 -8.87 14.62
C GLU A 12 0.31 -10.05 13.68
N PHE A 13 1.31 -10.88 14.02
CA PHE A 13 1.62 -12.12 13.32
C PHE A 13 1.43 -13.27 14.30
N LYS A 14 0.57 -14.23 13.98
CA LYS A 14 0.29 -15.37 14.88
C LYS A 14 1.46 -16.34 15.01
N GLU A 15 2.22 -16.53 13.94
CA GLU A 15 3.21 -17.62 13.83
C GLU A 15 4.66 -17.14 13.69
N CYS A 16 4.90 -15.81 13.67
CA CYS A 16 6.23 -15.26 13.42
C CYS A 16 6.54 -14.11 14.38
N LYS A 17 7.77 -14.10 14.92
CA LYS A 17 8.31 -12.94 15.65
C LYS A 17 9.04 -12.05 14.65
N TYR A 18 8.52 -10.84 14.48
CA TYR A 18 9.14 -9.82 13.62
C TYR A 18 9.93 -8.81 14.46
N ILE A 19 11.14 -8.46 13.99
CA ILE A 19 12.01 -7.46 14.61
C ILE A 19 12.04 -6.24 13.69
N SER A 20 11.62 -5.07 14.20
CA SER A 20 11.67 -3.80 13.45
C SER A 20 12.30 -2.63 14.19
N ASN A 21 12.68 -1.63 13.38
CA ASN A 21 13.61 -0.54 13.66
C ASN A 21 13.21 0.53 14.70
N LYS A 22 12.20 0.33 15.57
CA LYS A 22 11.80 1.39 16.54
C LYS A 22 12.61 1.41 17.83
N ASN A 23 13.27 0.33 18.22
CA ASN A 23 14.09 0.37 19.43
C ASN A 23 15.44 1.04 19.11
N LYS A 24 15.73 2.14 19.82
CA LYS A 24 16.97 2.93 19.68
C LYS A 24 18.24 2.05 19.78
N TRP A 25 18.18 1.01 20.61
CA TRP A 25 19.23 -0.01 20.72
C TRP A 25 19.36 -0.82 19.45
N TRP A 26 18.27 -1.38 18.92
CA TRP A 26 18.26 -2.15 17.68
C TRP A 26 18.65 -1.32 16.45
N ARG A 27 18.39 -0.01 16.44
CA ARG A 27 18.82 0.89 15.35
C ARG A 27 20.35 1.06 15.31
N ARG A 28 20.99 1.16 16.48
CA ARG A 28 22.47 1.13 16.61
C ARG A 28 23.04 -0.25 16.32
N LEU A 29 22.38 -1.29 16.83
CA LEU A 29 22.73 -2.68 16.57
C LEU A 29 22.67 -2.99 15.07
N ARG A 30 21.68 -2.47 14.34
CA ARG A 30 21.52 -2.63 12.89
C ARG A 30 22.69 -2.03 12.12
N ILE A 31 23.19 -0.85 12.45
CA ILE A 31 24.36 -0.27 11.74
C ILE A 31 25.56 -1.23 11.81
N ILE A 32 25.68 -1.98 12.91
CA ILE A 32 26.72 -3.00 13.12
C ILE A 32 26.33 -4.34 12.47
N LEU A 33 25.06 -4.73 12.56
CA LEU A 33 24.55 -6.02 12.11
C LEU A 33 24.21 -6.07 10.63
N GLU A 34 23.87 -4.96 9.98
CA GLU A 34 23.48 -4.89 8.57
C GLU A 34 24.65 -5.28 7.65
N PRO A 35 25.89 -4.80 7.86
CA PRO A 35 27.07 -5.33 7.15
C PRO A 35 27.29 -6.83 7.41
N ILE A 36 27.04 -7.29 8.65
CA ILE A 36 27.19 -8.69 9.05
C ILE A 36 26.13 -9.57 8.40
N MET A 37 24.86 -9.16 8.41
CA MET A 37 23.74 -9.84 7.77
C MET A 37 23.93 -9.89 6.26
N ASN A 38 24.39 -8.79 5.64
CA ASN A 38 24.73 -8.76 4.22
C ASN A 38 25.89 -9.73 3.90
N LYS A 39 26.90 -9.86 4.79
CA LYS A 39 27.94 -10.89 4.67
C LYS A 39 27.40 -12.30 4.89
N MET A 40 26.55 -12.51 5.89
CA MET A 40 25.91 -13.80 6.19
C MET A 40 24.99 -14.27 5.06
N GLN A 41 24.30 -13.35 4.39
CA GLN A 41 23.53 -13.60 3.17
C GLN A 41 24.47 -14.07 2.04
N LYS A 42 25.57 -13.33 1.79
CA LYS A 42 26.59 -13.73 0.80
C LYS A 42 27.20 -15.10 1.10
N TRP A 43 27.31 -15.47 2.38
CA TRP A 43 27.81 -16.77 2.84
C TRP A 43 26.72 -17.85 2.99
N LYS A 44 25.45 -17.57 2.61
CA LYS A 44 24.30 -18.48 2.74
C LYS A 44 24.11 -19.03 4.16
N LEU A 45 24.44 -18.25 5.19
CA LEU A 45 24.29 -18.66 6.60
C LEU A 45 22.84 -18.63 7.07
N ILE A 46 22.05 -17.67 6.60
CA ILE A 46 20.62 -17.53 6.90
C ILE A 46 19.79 -17.74 5.64
N SER A 47 18.53 -18.15 5.80
CA SER A 47 17.64 -18.30 4.64
C SER A 47 17.20 -16.94 4.12
N THR A 48 17.05 -16.80 2.80
CA THR A 48 16.66 -15.55 2.14
C THR A 48 15.42 -15.76 1.27
N ILE A 49 14.53 -14.78 1.29
CA ILE A 49 13.37 -14.67 0.42
C ILE A 49 13.54 -13.37 -0.38
N SER A 50 13.52 -13.47 -1.70
CA SER A 50 13.58 -12.32 -2.61
C SER A 50 12.54 -12.44 -3.72
N ILE A 51 12.11 -11.30 -4.25
CA ILE A 51 11.21 -11.25 -5.40
C ILE A 51 12.07 -11.36 -6.66
N VAL A 52 11.72 -12.28 -7.56
CA VAL A 52 12.39 -12.39 -8.85
C VAL A 52 12.09 -11.13 -9.66
N GLN A 53 13.11 -10.58 -10.33
CA GLN A 53 12.96 -9.42 -11.21
C GLN A 53 12.85 -9.90 -12.65
N ASP A 54 11.81 -9.47 -13.36
CA ASP A 54 11.67 -9.69 -14.80
C ASP A 54 12.35 -8.55 -15.54
N GLN A 55 13.08 -8.85 -16.62
CA GLN A 55 13.57 -7.83 -17.55
C GLN A 55 12.40 -7.33 -18.41
N ILE A 56 12.31 -6.01 -18.55
CA ILE A 56 11.25 -5.33 -19.27
C ILE A 56 11.89 -4.19 -20.04
N LEU A 57 11.62 -4.11 -21.35
CA LEU A 57 12.36 -3.21 -22.24
C LEU A 57 13.89 -3.45 -22.12
N GLU A 58 14.71 -2.70 -22.85
CA GLU A 58 16.16 -2.93 -22.82
C GLU A 58 16.80 -2.57 -21.46
N ASN A 59 16.27 -1.55 -20.78
CA ASN A 59 16.91 -0.93 -19.61
C ASN A 59 16.08 -0.93 -18.31
N TYR A 60 14.95 -1.65 -18.27
CA TYR A 60 14.09 -1.66 -17.09
C TYR A 60 13.88 -3.07 -16.56
N THR A 61 13.59 -3.16 -15.26
CA THR A 61 13.17 -4.39 -14.60
C THR A 61 11.91 -4.10 -13.78
N ARG A 62 11.16 -5.15 -13.48
CA ARG A 62 10.01 -5.08 -12.56
C ARG A 62 9.98 -6.26 -11.60
N GLU A 63 9.33 -6.08 -10.46
CA GLU A 63 8.96 -7.19 -9.59
C GLU A 63 8.07 -8.16 -10.35
N SER A 64 8.51 -9.41 -10.49
CA SER A 64 7.69 -10.52 -11.01
C SER A 64 6.68 -10.98 -9.95
N THR A 65 5.84 -11.95 -10.30
CA THR A 65 4.95 -12.63 -9.35
C THR A 65 5.63 -13.79 -8.61
N LEU A 66 6.92 -14.06 -8.87
CA LEU A 66 7.64 -15.21 -8.36
C LEU A 66 8.55 -14.84 -7.19
N ILE A 67 8.56 -15.72 -6.19
CA ILE A 67 9.43 -15.61 -5.02
C ILE A 67 10.56 -16.65 -5.13
N LYS A 68 11.80 -16.20 -4.97
CA LYS A 68 12.97 -17.04 -4.85
C LYS A 68 13.31 -17.24 -3.38
N THR A 69 13.39 -18.51 -2.96
CA THR A 69 13.84 -18.87 -1.61
C THR A 69 15.21 -19.55 -1.68
N CYS A 70 16.17 -19.01 -0.94
CA CYS A 70 17.49 -19.60 -0.75
C CYS A 70 17.58 -20.14 0.68
N LYS A 71 17.74 -21.46 0.85
CA LYS A 71 17.90 -22.07 2.18
C LYS A 71 19.33 -21.81 2.68
N GLY A 72 19.43 -21.24 3.88
CA GLY A 72 20.71 -21.08 4.59
C GLY A 72 20.97 -22.22 5.57
N ALA A 73 22.18 -22.27 6.12
CA ALA A 73 22.56 -23.22 7.16
C ALA A 73 21.65 -23.13 8.40
N ILE A 74 21.19 -21.91 8.72
CA ILE A 74 20.26 -21.59 9.81
C ILE A 74 18.88 -21.36 9.18
N SER A 75 18.01 -22.38 9.20
CA SER A 75 16.71 -22.35 8.52
C SER A 75 15.58 -21.65 9.30
N ASN A 76 15.75 -21.44 10.60
CA ASN A 76 14.79 -20.77 11.49
C ASN A 76 14.86 -19.23 11.40
N ILE A 77 15.88 -18.66 10.76
CA ILE A 77 15.99 -17.24 10.48
C ILE A 77 15.84 -17.01 8.98
N ARG A 78 14.88 -16.16 8.61
CA ARG A 78 14.62 -15.75 7.23
C ARG A 78 14.81 -14.25 7.09
N PHE A 79 15.65 -13.86 6.15
CA PHE A 79 15.79 -12.49 5.69
C PHE A 79 14.90 -12.29 4.46
N ILE A 80 14.04 -11.28 4.50
CA ILE A 80 13.16 -10.92 3.38
C ILE A 80 13.74 -9.65 2.77
N GLU A 81 14.14 -9.71 1.50
CA GLU A 81 14.61 -8.52 0.78
C GLU A 81 13.50 -7.47 0.65
N LEU A 82 13.91 -6.21 0.50
CA LEU A 82 12.95 -5.12 0.32
C LEU A 82 12.26 -5.27 -1.05
N GLY A 83 10.96 -5.03 -1.06
CA GLY A 83 10.12 -5.09 -2.24
C GLY A 83 8.73 -4.52 -1.92
N PHE A 84 7.96 -4.24 -2.97
CA PHE A 84 6.61 -3.69 -2.88
C PHE A 84 5.59 -4.75 -2.47
N PHE A 85 5.75 -5.99 -2.94
CA PHE A 85 4.83 -7.10 -2.70
C PHE A 85 3.38 -6.77 -3.11
N GLN A 86 3.21 -6.05 -4.21
CA GLN A 86 1.90 -5.61 -4.73
C GLN A 86 1.39 -6.59 -5.78
N SER A 87 1.18 -7.84 -5.38
CA SER A 87 0.50 -8.86 -6.21
C SER A 87 -0.15 -9.87 -5.29
N GLU A 88 -1.40 -10.24 -5.59
CA GLU A 88 -2.09 -11.31 -4.88
C GLU A 88 -1.40 -12.67 -5.01
N SER A 89 -0.59 -12.86 -6.07
CA SER A 89 0.15 -14.10 -6.28
C SER A 89 1.12 -14.44 -5.15
N PHE A 90 1.52 -13.47 -4.34
CA PHE A 90 2.41 -13.68 -3.20
C PHE A 90 1.70 -14.24 -1.97
N PHE A 91 0.36 -14.21 -1.93
CA PHE A 91 -0.41 -14.54 -0.73
C PHE A 91 -1.38 -15.67 -1.01
N GLU A 92 -1.23 -16.78 -0.29
CA GLU A 92 -2.32 -17.74 -0.17
C GLU A 92 -3.40 -17.15 0.76
N ASN A 93 -4.68 -17.49 0.53
CA ASN A 93 -5.80 -17.02 1.36
C ASN A 93 -5.60 -17.28 2.87
N THR A 94 -4.81 -18.30 3.21
CA THR A 94 -4.45 -18.67 4.59
C THR A 94 -3.55 -17.63 5.27
N PHE A 95 -2.68 -16.92 4.52
CA PHE A 95 -1.74 -15.94 5.07
C PHE A 95 -2.46 -14.74 5.69
N ILE A 96 -3.52 -14.24 5.05
CA ILE A 96 -4.32 -13.10 5.53
C ILE A 96 -4.95 -13.43 6.89
N ASN A 97 -5.40 -14.67 7.09
CA ASN A 97 -6.01 -15.09 8.36
C ASN A 97 -5.02 -15.11 9.54
N ASN A 98 -3.72 -15.09 9.24
CA ASN A 98 -2.63 -15.06 10.22
C ASN A 98 -1.96 -13.68 10.36
N PHE A 99 -2.46 -12.69 9.63
CA PHE A 99 -1.88 -11.35 9.55
C PHE A 99 -2.95 -10.28 9.69
N SER A 100 -2.96 -9.57 10.81
CA SER A 100 -3.96 -8.55 11.11
C SER A 100 -3.35 -7.27 11.65
N ILE A 101 -4.06 -6.17 11.47
CA ILE A 101 -3.71 -4.90 12.09
C ILE A 101 -3.96 -5.02 13.61
N LYS A 102 -3.03 -4.51 14.43
CA LYS A 102 -3.17 -4.53 15.90
C LYS A 102 -4.43 -3.81 16.33
N SER A 103 -5.14 -4.41 17.30
CA SER A 103 -6.42 -3.90 17.81
C SER A 103 -6.38 -2.43 18.26
N LYS A 104 -5.26 -1.95 18.79
CA LYS A 104 -5.11 -0.54 19.21
C LYS A 104 -5.26 0.44 18.03
N TYR A 105 -4.72 0.13 16.86
CA TYR A 105 -4.81 0.99 15.69
C TYR A 105 -6.19 0.93 15.05
N ILE A 106 -6.83 -0.24 15.09
CA ILE A 106 -8.25 -0.38 14.75
C ILE A 106 -9.11 0.51 15.65
N LYS A 107 -8.88 0.53 16.97
CA LYS A 107 -9.62 1.40 17.90
C LYS A 107 -9.42 2.88 17.60
N GLU A 108 -8.17 3.30 17.34
CA GLU A 108 -7.87 4.69 16.93
C GLU A 108 -8.58 5.07 15.63
N ALA A 109 -8.57 4.18 14.63
CA ALA A 109 -9.32 4.38 13.39
C ALA A 109 -10.83 4.42 13.61
N THR A 110 -11.38 3.57 14.48
CA THR A 110 -12.82 3.61 14.84
C THR A 110 -13.21 4.97 15.44
N ILE A 111 -12.36 5.57 16.29
CA ILE A 111 -12.61 6.92 16.82
C ILE A 111 -12.69 7.95 15.69
N PHE A 112 -11.82 7.84 14.67
CA PHE A 112 -11.90 8.68 13.48
C PHE A 112 -13.19 8.44 12.70
N ILE A 113 -13.53 7.18 12.41
CA ILE A 113 -14.73 6.79 11.67
C ILE A 113 -16.01 7.26 12.38
N ASN A 114 -16.04 7.30 13.71
CA ASN A 114 -17.19 7.77 14.48
C ASN A 114 -17.49 9.27 14.32
N LYS A 115 -16.57 10.06 13.72
CA LYS A 115 -16.82 11.46 13.35
C LYS A 115 -17.70 11.57 12.09
N ILE A 116 -17.82 10.49 11.33
CA ILE A 116 -18.55 10.42 10.08
C ILE A 116 -20.01 10.06 10.37
N PRO A 117 -21.00 10.66 9.67
CA PRO A 117 -22.39 10.31 9.87
C PRO A 117 -22.63 8.80 9.74
N GLN A 118 -23.46 8.26 10.64
CA GLN A 118 -23.86 6.86 10.61
C GLN A 118 -24.63 6.54 9.32
N ASN A 119 -24.66 5.26 8.93
CA ASN A 119 -25.35 4.77 7.71
C ASN A 119 -24.89 5.43 6.39
N THR A 120 -23.65 5.91 6.36
CA THR A 120 -22.96 6.36 5.14
C THR A 120 -22.17 5.22 4.50
N HIS A 121 -22.14 5.24 3.17
CA HIS A 121 -21.23 4.44 2.36
C HIS A 121 -19.85 5.11 2.36
N LYS A 122 -18.90 4.58 3.12
CA LYS A 122 -17.59 5.21 3.35
C LYS A 122 -16.63 4.81 2.24
N ILE A 123 -16.11 5.81 1.53
CA ILE A 123 -15.16 5.62 0.43
C ILE A 123 -13.85 6.27 0.82
N PHE A 124 -12.77 5.50 0.93
CA PHE A 124 -11.46 6.10 1.08
C PHE A 124 -10.92 6.55 -0.28
N ILE A 125 -10.21 7.67 -0.31
CA ILE A 125 -9.48 8.16 -1.48
C ILE A 125 -8.03 8.27 -1.05
N HIS A 126 -7.17 7.44 -1.61
CA HIS A 126 -5.75 7.49 -1.34
C HIS A 126 -5.04 8.25 -2.46
N ILE A 127 -4.37 9.35 -2.10
CA ILE A 127 -3.60 10.18 -3.03
C ILE A 127 -2.14 10.20 -2.55
N ARG A 128 -1.21 9.92 -3.46
CA ARG A 128 0.23 9.98 -3.18
C ARG A 128 0.82 11.03 -4.12
N ARG A 129 1.41 12.10 -3.58
CA ARG A 129 1.91 13.24 -4.36
C ARG A 129 3.37 13.55 -4.07
N ASP A 130 3.76 13.78 -2.82
CA ASP A 130 5.04 14.41 -2.47
C ASP A 130 6.26 13.78 -3.16
N ASP A 131 6.54 12.51 -2.90
CA ASP A 131 7.65 11.81 -3.54
C ASP A 131 7.36 11.49 -5.01
N TYR A 132 6.08 11.47 -5.41
CA TYR A 132 5.62 11.15 -6.76
C TYR A 132 5.82 12.30 -7.75
N GLU A 133 6.02 13.53 -7.26
CA GLU A 133 6.34 14.68 -8.12
C GLU A 133 7.65 14.48 -8.89
N THR A 134 8.61 13.73 -8.31
CA THR A 134 9.90 13.45 -8.94
C THR A 134 10.12 11.97 -9.26
N PHE A 135 9.24 11.09 -8.78
CA PHE A 135 9.33 9.66 -9.05
C PHE A 135 8.76 9.32 -10.43
N ASN A 136 9.67 8.88 -11.32
CA ASN A 136 9.33 8.48 -12.68
C ASN A 136 9.48 6.97 -12.88
N ILE A 137 8.56 6.38 -13.63
CA ILE A 137 8.61 4.99 -14.08
C ILE A 137 8.61 4.99 -15.60
N TYR A 138 9.56 4.27 -16.20
CA TYR A 138 9.79 4.25 -17.65
C TYR A 138 9.99 5.65 -18.26
N GLY A 139 10.64 6.54 -17.50
CA GLY A 139 10.89 7.92 -17.92
C GLY A 139 9.65 8.83 -17.91
N LYS A 140 8.51 8.38 -17.37
CA LYS A 140 7.28 9.16 -17.29
C LYS A 140 6.80 9.31 -15.84
N THR A 141 6.02 10.35 -15.59
CA THR A 141 5.46 10.64 -14.28
C THR A 141 4.56 9.51 -13.78
N THR A 142 4.62 9.26 -12.47
CA THR A 142 3.74 8.34 -11.75
C THR A 142 2.56 9.05 -11.08
N LEU A 143 2.50 10.38 -11.17
CA LEU A 143 1.46 11.20 -10.56
C LEU A 143 0.17 11.09 -11.36
N LEU A 144 -0.87 10.52 -10.75
CA LEU A 144 -2.19 10.45 -11.37
C LEU A 144 -2.80 11.85 -11.52
N PRO A 145 -3.46 12.15 -12.66
CA PRO A 145 -4.18 13.40 -12.84
C PRO A 145 -5.33 13.49 -11.83
N MET A 146 -5.59 14.67 -11.26
CA MET A 146 -6.66 14.81 -10.26
C MET A 146 -8.06 14.49 -10.81
N LYS A 147 -8.25 14.65 -12.13
CA LYS A 147 -9.45 14.26 -12.87
C LYS A 147 -9.80 12.77 -12.71
N TYR A 148 -8.80 11.89 -12.53
CA TYR A 148 -9.03 10.49 -12.16
C TYR A 148 -9.91 10.41 -10.90
N TYR A 149 -9.44 10.98 -9.79
CA TYR A 149 -10.19 10.94 -8.53
C TYR A 149 -11.58 11.59 -8.66
N LEU A 150 -11.69 12.73 -9.35
CA LEU A 150 -12.97 13.41 -9.57
C LEU A 150 -13.99 12.54 -10.34
N ASN A 151 -13.56 11.88 -11.41
CA ASN A 151 -14.41 11.01 -12.20
C ASN A 151 -14.96 9.84 -11.38
N GLN A 152 -14.13 9.27 -10.49
CA GLN A 152 -14.57 8.19 -9.60
C GLN A 152 -15.45 8.68 -8.45
N ILE A 153 -15.20 9.88 -7.89
CA ILE A 153 -16.10 10.51 -6.92
C ILE A 153 -17.49 10.69 -7.55
N GLU A 154 -17.56 11.24 -8.75
CA GLU A 154 -18.82 11.43 -9.48
C GLU A 154 -19.51 10.08 -9.74
N TRP A 155 -18.75 9.06 -10.13
CA TRP A 155 -19.28 7.71 -10.28
C TRP A 155 -19.92 7.20 -8.99
N PHE A 156 -19.28 7.36 -7.83
CA PHE A 156 -19.86 6.94 -6.54
C PHE A 156 -21.12 7.74 -6.21
N GLN A 157 -21.09 9.06 -6.39
CA GLN A 157 -22.26 9.93 -6.14
C GLN A 157 -23.47 9.53 -7.00
N LYS A 158 -23.24 9.07 -8.24
CA LYS A 158 -24.31 8.59 -9.14
C LYS A 158 -24.78 7.18 -8.82
N ASN A 159 -23.89 6.29 -8.37
CA ASN A 159 -24.14 4.85 -8.28
C ASN A 159 -24.33 4.30 -6.86
N ARG A 160 -24.12 5.12 -5.82
CA ARG A 160 -24.27 4.74 -4.41
C ARG A 160 -24.97 5.84 -3.63
N LYS A 161 -25.77 5.45 -2.64
CA LYS A 161 -26.49 6.37 -1.75
C LYS A 161 -25.62 6.73 -0.56
N ASN A 162 -25.81 7.94 -0.01
CA ASN A 162 -25.17 8.40 1.23
C ASN A 162 -23.63 8.25 1.23
N CYS A 163 -22.99 8.60 0.11
CA CYS A 163 -21.53 8.55 -0.01
C CYS A 163 -20.87 9.53 0.96
N PHE A 164 -19.83 9.06 1.66
CA PHE A 164 -18.95 9.91 2.45
C PHE A 164 -17.48 9.61 2.12
N PHE A 165 -16.74 10.63 1.72
CA PHE A 165 -15.38 10.49 1.22
C PHE A 165 -14.35 10.77 2.32
N ILE A 166 -13.41 9.85 2.50
CA ILE A 166 -12.29 9.99 3.45
C ILE A 166 -11.01 10.10 2.63
N VAL A 167 -10.43 11.30 2.57
CA VAL A 167 -9.22 11.55 1.79
C VAL A 167 -7.99 11.33 2.67
N LEU A 168 -7.09 10.46 2.21
CA LEU A 168 -5.81 10.16 2.84
C LEU A 168 -4.71 10.52 1.84
N SER A 169 -3.83 11.43 2.24
CA SER A 169 -2.79 12.00 1.38
C SER A 169 -1.52 12.22 2.18
N ASP A 170 -0.38 12.12 1.52
CA ASP A 170 0.89 12.63 2.04
C ASP A 170 1.02 14.16 1.93
N ASP A 171 0.24 14.77 1.05
CA ASP A 171 0.04 16.22 0.97
C ASP A 171 -1.43 16.58 1.32
N PRO A 172 -1.78 16.69 2.61
CA PRO A 172 -3.16 16.95 3.05
C PRO A 172 -3.61 18.39 2.78
N GLU A 173 -2.72 19.37 2.78
CA GLU A 173 -3.02 20.77 2.49
C GLU A 173 -3.45 20.97 1.03
N TYR A 174 -2.73 20.36 0.09
CA TYR A 174 -3.08 20.44 -1.33
C TYR A 174 -4.45 19.83 -1.62
N VAL A 175 -4.70 18.62 -1.13
CA VAL A 175 -5.97 17.92 -1.41
C VAL A 175 -7.16 18.60 -0.74
N GLU A 176 -6.95 19.29 0.38
CA GLU A 176 -7.98 20.12 1.02
C GLU A 176 -8.41 21.28 0.14
N LYS A 177 -7.44 22.01 -0.40
CA LYS A 177 -7.71 23.09 -1.34
C LYS A 177 -8.37 22.57 -2.60
N TYR A 178 -7.82 21.50 -3.20
CA TYR A 178 -8.28 20.95 -4.46
C TYR A 178 -9.71 20.40 -4.37
N PHE A 179 -10.04 19.66 -3.32
CA PHE A 179 -11.38 19.11 -3.13
C PHE A 179 -12.31 20.01 -2.33
N SER A 180 -12.02 21.30 -2.20
CA SER A 180 -12.82 22.24 -1.40
C SER A 180 -14.32 22.18 -1.72
N GLU A 181 -14.68 22.01 -3.00
CA GLU A 181 -16.07 21.92 -3.49
C GLU A 181 -16.75 20.55 -3.32
N ILE A 182 -16.01 19.49 -2.99
CA ILE A 182 -16.59 18.16 -2.77
C ILE A 182 -17.32 18.11 -1.41
N GLU A 183 -18.62 17.86 -1.43
CA GLU A 183 -19.43 17.69 -0.22
C GLU A 183 -19.20 16.32 0.45
N ASN A 184 -19.65 16.19 1.71
CA ASN A 184 -19.61 14.93 2.48
C ASN A 184 -18.21 14.28 2.51
N LYS A 185 -17.19 15.09 2.79
CA LYS A 185 -15.80 14.64 2.88
C LYS A 185 -15.17 14.93 4.23
N ILE A 186 -14.13 14.16 4.56
CA ILE A 186 -13.17 14.47 5.62
C ILE A 186 -11.76 14.17 5.10
N ILE A 187 -10.77 14.94 5.56
CA ILE A 187 -9.36 14.71 5.24
C ILE A 187 -8.67 14.19 6.49
N SER A 188 -7.99 13.06 6.36
CA SER A 188 -7.19 12.51 7.44
C SER A 188 -5.95 13.39 7.65
N LYS A 189 -5.81 13.97 8.84
CA LYS A 189 -4.70 14.85 9.22
C LYS A 189 -4.16 14.45 10.59
N GLY A 190 -2.83 14.40 10.71
CA GLY A 190 -2.13 14.13 11.97
C GLY A 190 -2.21 12.68 12.47
N ASN A 191 -2.80 11.78 11.70
CA ASN A 191 -2.82 10.35 12.01
C ASN A 191 -1.47 9.70 11.68
N SER A 192 -1.13 8.63 12.39
CA SER A 192 0.01 7.80 12.00
C SER A 192 -0.34 6.95 10.77
N PRO A 193 0.63 6.58 9.91
CA PRO A 193 0.35 5.79 8.70
C PRO A 193 -0.40 4.48 8.98
N ILE A 194 -0.17 3.81 10.12
CA ILE A 194 -0.91 2.59 10.44
C ILE A 194 -2.37 2.88 10.82
N VAL A 195 -2.66 4.05 11.41
CA VAL A 195 -4.03 4.48 11.70
C VAL A 195 -4.75 4.82 10.39
N ASP A 196 -4.10 5.49 9.46
CA ASP A 196 -4.65 5.75 8.12
C ASP A 196 -4.94 4.47 7.34
N LEU A 197 -4.02 3.50 7.38
CA LEU A 197 -4.23 2.17 6.81
C LEU A 197 -5.41 1.46 7.49
N SER A 198 -5.55 1.62 8.81
CA SER A 198 -6.70 1.09 9.56
C SER A 198 -8.01 1.77 9.17
N ILE A 199 -8.02 3.09 8.93
CA ILE A 199 -9.19 3.83 8.44
C ILE A 199 -9.64 3.28 7.08
N MET A 200 -8.70 3.06 6.14
CA MET A 200 -9.01 2.45 4.84
C MET A 200 -9.66 1.07 5.01
N SER A 201 -9.12 0.23 5.92
CA SER A 201 -9.65 -1.12 6.17
C SER A 201 -11.08 -1.16 6.72
N LEU A 202 -11.57 -0.05 7.30
CA LEU A 202 -12.92 0.11 7.85
C LEU A 202 -13.92 0.75 6.86
N CYS A 203 -13.47 1.11 5.65
CA CYS A 203 -14.32 1.67 4.60
C CYS A 203 -15.06 0.57 3.82
N ASN A 204 -16.04 0.98 3.01
CA ASN A 204 -16.80 0.08 2.13
C ASN A 204 -16.21 0.01 0.72
N SER A 205 -15.60 1.12 0.27
CA SER A 205 -15.06 1.28 -1.09
C SER A 205 -13.80 2.12 -1.08
N GLY A 206 -13.10 2.18 -2.21
CA GLY A 206 -11.79 2.82 -2.31
C GLY A 206 -11.46 3.34 -3.70
N ILE A 207 -10.73 4.47 -3.76
CA ILE A 207 -10.09 4.99 -4.96
C ILE A 207 -8.58 5.05 -4.67
N LEU A 208 -7.80 4.26 -5.40
CA LEU A 208 -6.38 4.05 -5.12
C LEU A 208 -5.51 4.92 -6.05
N SER A 209 -4.42 5.44 -5.48
CA SER A 209 -3.21 5.84 -6.22
C SER A 209 -2.26 4.64 -6.37
N PRO A 210 -1.26 4.69 -7.27
CA PRO A 210 -0.38 3.56 -7.53
C PRO A 210 0.70 3.36 -6.46
N SER A 211 0.28 3.26 -5.19
CA SER A 211 1.13 3.12 -4.00
C SER A 211 0.84 1.83 -3.23
N SER A 212 1.90 1.17 -2.75
CA SER A 212 1.77 -0.02 -1.89
C SER A 212 0.91 0.26 -0.65
N PHE A 213 0.89 1.49 -0.15
CA PHE A 213 0.12 1.85 1.04
C PHE A 213 -1.39 1.70 0.81
N GLY A 214 -1.92 2.30 -0.27
CA GLY A 214 -3.33 2.15 -0.65
C GLY A 214 -3.69 0.71 -1.07
N TRP A 215 -2.76 0.02 -1.75
CA TRP A 215 -2.92 -1.39 -2.10
C TRP A 215 -3.20 -2.24 -0.86
N TRP A 216 -2.32 -2.16 0.15
CA TRP A 216 -2.47 -2.89 1.40
C TRP A 216 -3.68 -2.43 2.22
N GLY A 217 -3.96 -1.12 2.27
CA GLY A 217 -5.17 -0.61 2.91
C GLY A 217 -6.45 -1.23 2.36
N SER A 218 -6.55 -1.38 1.03
CA SER A 218 -7.68 -2.04 0.38
C SER A 218 -7.72 -3.56 0.65
N TYR A 219 -6.54 -4.20 0.74
CA TYR A 219 -6.42 -5.64 0.96
C TYR A 219 -6.93 -6.08 2.34
N PHE A 220 -6.78 -5.22 3.36
CA PHE A 220 -7.27 -5.48 4.71
C PHE A 220 -8.76 -5.18 4.94
N MET A 221 -9.45 -4.65 3.94
CA MET A 221 -10.90 -4.47 4.04
C MET A 221 -11.57 -5.84 4.15
N LYS A 222 -12.58 -5.94 5.02
CA LYS A 222 -13.36 -7.18 5.17
C LYS A 222 -14.45 -7.28 4.12
N ASP A 223 -15.29 -6.26 4.04
CA ASP A 223 -16.45 -6.19 3.15
C ASP A 223 -16.22 -5.09 2.10
N ARG A 224 -15.74 -5.49 0.92
CA ARG A 224 -15.45 -4.59 -0.21
C ARG A 224 -16.66 -4.53 -1.14
N ASP A 225 -17.06 -3.32 -1.49
CA ASP A 225 -18.00 -3.06 -2.58
C ASP A 225 -17.24 -2.77 -3.88
N VAL A 226 -16.72 -1.55 -4.07
CA VAL A 226 -15.94 -1.19 -5.28
C VAL A 226 -14.59 -0.59 -4.90
N ILE A 227 -13.53 -1.11 -5.52
CA ILE A 227 -12.16 -0.62 -5.36
C ILE A 227 -11.61 -0.22 -6.73
N PHE A 228 -11.49 1.09 -6.99
CA PHE A 228 -10.92 1.59 -8.23
C PHE A 228 -9.40 1.73 -8.13
N ALA A 229 -8.71 1.23 -9.14
CA ALA A 229 -7.26 1.30 -9.25
C ALA A 229 -6.86 1.69 -10.68
N PRO A 230 -5.78 2.48 -10.86
CA PRO A 230 -5.31 2.84 -12.19
C PRO A 230 -4.80 1.59 -12.92
N LYS A 231 -5.25 1.39 -14.16
CA LYS A 231 -4.70 0.37 -15.03
C LYS A 231 -3.21 0.65 -15.25
N HIS A 232 -2.41 -0.40 -15.30
CA HIS A 232 -0.94 -0.34 -15.37
C HIS A 232 -0.24 0.30 -14.16
N TRP A 233 -0.99 0.55 -13.08
CA TRP A 233 -0.44 1.05 -11.82
C TRP A 233 0.42 2.32 -12.03
N ALA A 234 1.65 2.37 -11.52
CA ALA A 234 2.53 3.52 -11.68
C ALA A 234 3.06 3.69 -13.12
N GLY A 235 2.94 2.66 -13.96
CA GLY A 235 3.33 2.70 -15.37
C GLY A 235 2.21 3.06 -16.33
N PHE A 236 1.09 3.60 -15.83
CA PHE A 236 -0.08 4.02 -16.63
C PHE A 236 0.27 4.90 -17.84
N LYS A 237 1.18 5.87 -17.69
CA LYS A 237 1.63 6.72 -18.81
C LYS A 237 2.32 5.97 -19.94
N SER A 238 2.86 4.78 -19.66
CA SER A 238 3.57 3.95 -20.63
C SER A 238 2.75 2.76 -21.09
N ASN A 239 1.53 2.56 -20.56
CA ASN A 239 0.71 1.37 -20.78
C ASN A 239 1.44 0.05 -20.47
N ILE A 240 2.30 0.08 -19.44
CA ILE A 240 3.10 -1.07 -19.02
C ILE A 240 3.05 -1.19 -17.51
N ASP A 241 2.74 -2.37 -16.99
CA ASP A 241 2.68 -2.59 -15.55
C ASP A 241 4.07 -2.49 -14.89
N CYS A 242 4.18 -1.61 -13.89
CA CYS A 242 5.42 -1.39 -13.14
C CYS A 242 5.82 -2.54 -12.21
N ASN A 243 4.83 -3.34 -11.79
CA ASN A 243 4.99 -4.62 -11.10
C ASN A 243 4.18 -5.64 -11.90
N SER A 244 4.58 -6.91 -11.94
CA SER A 244 3.81 -7.93 -12.63
C SER A 244 2.49 -8.20 -11.90
N ASN A 245 1.37 -8.05 -12.60
CA ASN A 245 0.01 -8.26 -12.09
C ASN A 245 -0.32 -7.45 -10.81
N PRO A 246 -0.29 -6.10 -10.87
CA PRO A 246 -0.42 -5.26 -9.68
C PRO A 246 -1.87 -5.14 -9.19
N LEU A 247 -2.85 -5.45 -10.05
CA LEU A 247 -4.25 -5.36 -9.73
C LEU A 247 -4.70 -6.65 -9.04
N ALA A 248 -5.17 -6.51 -7.81
CA ALA A 248 -5.82 -7.59 -7.08
C ALA A 248 -7.14 -7.98 -7.75
N SER A 249 -7.58 -9.22 -7.55
CA SER A 249 -8.79 -9.80 -8.15
C SER A 249 -10.07 -9.03 -7.86
N PHE A 250 -10.13 -8.29 -6.75
CA PHE A 250 -11.27 -7.44 -6.37
C PHE A 250 -11.17 -5.99 -6.88
N MET A 251 -10.06 -5.60 -7.52
CA MET A 251 -9.87 -4.24 -8.02
C MET A 251 -10.50 -4.07 -9.40
N THR A 252 -11.21 -2.97 -9.58
CA THR A 252 -11.71 -2.51 -10.88
C THR A 252 -10.67 -1.61 -11.53
N ALA A 253 -10.12 -2.06 -12.66
CA ALA A 253 -9.14 -1.31 -13.44
C ALA A 253 -9.77 -0.08 -14.09
N ILE A 254 -9.14 1.08 -13.95
CA ILE A 254 -9.55 2.34 -14.56
C ILE A 254 -8.46 2.81 -15.53
N GLU A 255 -8.85 2.98 -16.79
CA GLU A 255 -8.00 3.61 -17.80
C GLU A 255 -7.74 5.08 -17.45
N ILE A 256 -6.49 5.51 -17.58
CA ILE A 256 -6.09 6.90 -17.32
C ILE A 256 -5.95 7.61 -18.65
N ASN A 257 -6.90 8.50 -18.95
CA ASN A 257 -6.85 9.33 -20.14
C ASN A 257 -6.12 10.65 -19.84
N ASP A 258 -5.28 11.06 -20.77
CA ASP A 258 -4.40 12.24 -20.66
C ASP A 258 -5.09 13.58 -20.96
N GLU A 259 -6.41 13.65 -20.82
CA GLU A 259 -7.21 14.85 -21.12
C GLU A 259 -7.40 15.80 -19.94
#